data_AF-U2MD11-F1
#
_entry.id   AF-U2MD11-F1
#
_cell.length_a   1.000
_cell.length_b   1.000
_cell.length_c   1.000
_cell.angle_alpha   90.00
_cell.angle_beta   90.00
_cell.angle_gamma   90.00
#
_symmetry.space_group_name_H-M   'P 1'
#
loop_
_entity.id
_entity.type
_entity.pdbx_description
1 polymer ?
#
loop_
_entity_poly.entity_id
_entity_poly.type
_entity_poly.pdbx_seq_one_letter_code
_entity_poly.pdbx_strand_id
1 'polypeptide(L)'
;TFYTTSDAEVTVEDATFKSAKQMEDASAIAVCSSDDYYRIGDLNNDDNINSTDMFYQLNAYKIAEDDPSLITVERNGLTYVGLSTVVANNHKAKYGLIEDAYAMAGDGNTDGVIAYDQEQLIISDVDNLAYYVARRGAGYKTDLNRYGFRYGEYESLTANTNLF
;
A
#
# COMPACT_ATOMS: atom_id res chain seq x y z
N THR A 1 -51.65 -21.34 -28.43
CA THR A 1 -50.34 -21.43 -27.79
C THR A 1 -50.28 -20.44 -26.66
N PHE A 2 -50.21 -20.90 -25.40
CA PHE A 2 -50.01 -20.04 -24.25
C PHE A 2 -48.51 -20.01 -23.92
N TYR A 3 -47.94 -18.82 -23.80
CA TYR A 3 -46.69 -18.62 -23.07
C TYR A 3 -46.92 -17.48 -22.08
N THR A 4 -47.01 -17.86 -20.82
CA THR A 4 -47.04 -17.00 -19.63
C THR A 4 -45.68 -16.32 -19.47
N THR A 5 -45.67 -14.98 -19.39
CA THR A 5 -44.57 -14.24 -18.78
C THR A 5 -44.72 -14.36 -17.27
N SER A 6 -43.84 -15.11 -16.61
CA SER A 6 -43.71 -15.04 -15.16
C SER A 6 -42.90 -13.79 -14.83
N ASP A 7 -43.54 -12.81 -14.18
CA ASP A 7 -42.83 -11.73 -13.50
C ASP A 7 -42.07 -12.35 -12.33
N ALA A 8 -40.80 -12.70 -12.57
CA ALA A 8 -39.91 -13.14 -11.51
C ALA A 8 -39.60 -11.91 -10.64
N GLU A 9 -40.30 -11.79 -9.52
CA GLU A 9 -40.00 -10.79 -8.50
C GLU A 9 -38.69 -11.20 -7.81
N VAL A 10 -37.59 -10.55 -8.18
CA VAL A 10 -36.30 -10.70 -7.50
C VAL A 10 -36.37 -9.93 -6.20
N THR A 11 -36.60 -10.63 -5.10
CA THR A 11 -36.46 -10.08 -3.76
C THR A 11 -34.97 -10.00 -3.44
N VAL A 12 -34.41 -8.79 -3.47
CA VAL A 12 -33.05 -8.56 -2.95
C VAL A 12 -33.20 -8.52 -1.42
N GLU A 13 -32.81 -9.60 -0.74
CA GLU A 13 -32.65 -9.52 0.71
C GLU A 13 -31.56 -8.47 0.99
N ASP A 14 -31.92 -7.45 1.76
CA ASP A 14 -30.97 -6.48 2.32
C ASP A 14 -30.13 -7.18 3.38
N ALA A 15 -29.23 -8.05 2.92
CA ALA A 15 -28.15 -8.55 3.74
C ALA A 15 -27.26 -7.35 4.03
N THR A 16 -27.48 -6.71 5.18
CA THR A 16 -26.64 -5.63 5.66
C THR A 16 -25.20 -6.10 5.58
N PHE A 17 -24.44 -5.54 4.65
CA PHE A 17 -23.02 -5.83 4.51
C PHE A 17 -22.40 -5.41 5.84
N LYS A 18 -22.05 -6.37 6.68
CA LYS A 18 -21.16 -6.10 7.81
C LYS A 18 -19.83 -5.77 7.18
N SER A 19 -19.61 -4.49 6.86
CA SER A 19 -18.26 -4.02 6.61
C SER A 19 -17.42 -4.53 7.77
N ALA A 20 -16.30 -5.18 7.47
CA ALA A 20 -15.33 -5.48 8.51
C ALA A 20 -15.04 -4.13 9.16
N LYS A 21 -15.50 -3.94 10.40
CA LYS A 21 -15.26 -2.72 11.15
C LYS A 21 -13.75 -2.57 11.16
N GLN A 22 -13.25 -1.56 10.45
CA GLN A 22 -11.82 -1.27 10.47
C GLN A 22 -11.41 -1.15 11.94
N MET A 23 -10.36 -1.86 12.31
CA MET A 23 -9.73 -1.61 13.60
C MET A 23 -9.13 -0.21 13.50
N GLU A 24 -9.89 0.79 13.93
CA GLU A 24 -9.32 2.06 14.33
C GLU A 24 -8.26 1.72 15.38
N ASP A 25 -6.99 1.98 15.06
CA ASP A 25 -5.96 1.98 16.09
C ASP A 25 -6.44 3.00 17.11
N ALA A 26 -6.76 2.54 18.33
CA ALA A 26 -7.04 3.44 19.44
C ALA A 26 -5.82 4.35 19.53
N SER A 27 -6.01 5.61 19.13
CA SER A 27 -4.96 6.54 18.77
C SER A 27 -3.89 6.54 19.86
N ALA A 28 -2.75 5.90 19.58
CA ALA A 28 -1.55 6.15 20.33
C ALA A 28 -1.08 7.53 19.86
N ILE A 29 -1.62 8.58 20.48
CA ILE A 29 -1.15 9.95 20.30
C ILE A 29 0.25 10.00 20.90
N ALA A 30 1.23 9.49 20.16
CA ALA A 30 2.59 9.96 20.24
C ALA A 30 2.62 11.18 19.33
N VAL A 31 2.48 12.38 19.92
CA VAL A 31 2.83 13.62 19.24
C VAL A 31 4.34 13.57 19.01
N CYS A 32 4.74 12.91 17.94
CA CYS A 32 6.06 13.00 17.37
C CYS A 32 5.96 14.07 16.27
N SER A 33 6.87 15.04 16.26
CA SER A 33 6.90 16.06 15.21
C SER A 33 6.86 15.39 13.84
N SER A 34 5.87 15.76 13.03
CA SER A 34 5.51 15.19 11.72
C SER A 34 6.63 15.23 10.68
N ASP A 35 7.70 15.99 10.93
CA ASP A 35 8.64 16.38 9.88
C ASP A 35 9.83 15.43 9.75
N ASP A 36 10.02 14.49 10.69
CA ASP A 36 11.22 13.64 10.75
C ASP A 36 10.95 12.14 10.52
N TYR A 37 9.67 11.74 10.40
CA TYR A 37 9.28 10.33 10.29
C TYR A 37 8.11 10.12 9.33
N TYR A 38 8.00 8.90 8.79
CA TYR A 38 6.83 8.40 8.06
C TYR A 38 6.50 6.98 8.53
N ARG A 39 5.24 6.56 8.37
CA ARG A 39 4.82 5.19 8.67
C ARG A 39 4.82 4.36 7.39
N ILE A 40 5.53 3.23 7.38
CA ILE A 40 5.56 2.35 6.21
C ILE A 40 4.15 1.82 5.96
N GLY A 41 3.62 2.06 4.76
CA GLY A 41 2.27 1.72 4.33
C GLY A 41 1.26 2.86 4.41
N ASP A 42 1.63 4.02 4.96
CA ASP A 42 0.77 5.20 5.06
C ASP A 42 1.12 6.19 3.93
N LEU A 43 0.45 6.05 2.80
CA LEU A 43 0.70 6.82 1.57
C LEU A 43 -0.17 8.08 1.46
N ASN A 44 -1.06 8.33 2.43
CA ASN A 44 -1.83 9.56 2.51
C ASN A 44 -1.58 10.37 3.80
N ASN A 45 -0.68 9.89 4.67
CA ASN A 45 -0.26 10.52 5.92
C ASN A 45 -1.45 10.81 6.85
N ASP A 46 -2.39 9.86 6.95
CA ASP A 46 -3.57 9.96 7.80
C ASP A 46 -3.51 9.07 9.06
N ASP A 47 -2.34 8.47 9.32
CA ASP A 47 -2.06 7.50 10.39
C ASP A 47 -2.85 6.19 10.31
N ASN A 48 -3.67 5.97 9.26
CA ASN A 48 -4.50 4.80 9.07
C ASN A 48 -4.12 4.03 7.81
N ILE A 49 -3.33 2.96 7.96
CA ILE A 49 -2.98 2.10 6.83
C ILE A 49 -4.19 1.24 6.40
N ASN A 50 -4.79 1.56 5.26
CA ASN A 50 -6.00 0.97 4.75
C ASN A 50 -6.04 0.87 3.20
N SER A 51 -7.23 0.62 2.63
CA SER A 51 -7.41 0.48 1.18
C SER A 51 -7.07 1.75 0.39
N THR A 52 -7.11 2.91 1.05
CA THR A 52 -6.73 4.19 0.45
C THR A 52 -5.23 4.21 0.13
N ASP A 53 -4.39 3.70 1.03
CA ASP A 53 -2.95 3.56 0.80
C ASP A 53 -2.63 2.57 -0.29
N MET A 54 -3.34 1.43 -0.29
CA MET A 54 -3.24 0.44 -1.37
C MET A 54 -3.56 1.06 -2.73
N PHE A 55 -4.57 1.94 -2.80
CA PHE A 55 -4.90 2.67 -4.01
C PHE A 55 -3.73 3.56 -4.45
N TYR A 56 -3.15 4.36 -3.56
CA TYR A 56 -2.02 5.23 -3.89
C TYR A 56 -0.80 4.45 -4.37
N GLN A 57 -0.44 3.36 -3.68
CA GLN A 57 0.72 2.53 -4.02
C GLN A 57 0.55 1.86 -5.38
N LEU A 58 -0.60 1.21 -5.63
CA LEU A 58 -0.86 0.55 -6.90
C LEU A 58 -1.01 1.55 -8.06
N ASN A 59 -1.65 2.69 -7.82
CA ASN A 59 -1.82 3.72 -8.84
C ASN A 59 -0.46 4.32 -9.25
N ALA A 60 0.41 4.61 -8.28
CA ALA A 60 1.76 5.10 -8.55
C ALA A 60 2.56 4.09 -9.39
N TYR A 61 2.50 2.81 -9.05
CA TYR A 61 3.17 1.76 -9.83
C TYR A 61 2.62 1.67 -11.27
N LYS A 62 1.30 1.68 -11.45
CA LYS A 62 0.67 1.63 -12.79
C LYS A 62 1.08 2.80 -13.68
N ILE A 63 1.11 4.01 -13.13
CA ILE A 63 1.60 5.19 -13.87
C ILE A 63 3.06 4.98 -14.29
N ALA A 64 3.89 4.40 -13.42
CA ALA A 64 5.29 4.14 -13.72
C ALA A 64 5.50 3.01 -14.73
N GLU A 65 4.57 2.06 -14.82
CA GLU A 65 4.55 1.02 -15.85
C GLU A 65 4.20 1.62 -17.22
N ASP A 66 3.27 2.57 -17.26
CA ASP A 66 2.82 3.26 -18.48
C ASP A 66 3.78 4.36 -18.97
N ASP A 67 4.66 4.87 -18.11
CA ASP A 67 5.69 5.88 -18.42
C ASP A 67 7.06 5.35 -17.97
N PRO A 68 8.02 5.04 -18.88
CA PRO A 68 9.23 4.21 -18.67
C PRO A 68 10.18 4.71 -17.55
N SER A 69 9.71 4.63 -16.32
CA SER A 69 10.30 5.20 -15.11
C SER A 69 10.60 4.12 -14.07
N LEU A 70 10.19 2.88 -14.34
CA LEU A 70 10.66 1.72 -13.60
C LEU A 70 12.17 1.55 -13.80
N ILE A 71 12.86 1.38 -12.68
CA ILE A 71 14.28 1.07 -12.66
C ILE A 71 14.48 -0.42 -12.38
N THR A 72 15.57 -0.98 -12.88
CA THR A 72 15.96 -2.37 -12.55
C THR A 72 16.71 -2.39 -11.22
N VAL A 73 16.32 -3.32 -10.35
CA VAL A 73 16.94 -3.58 -9.05
C VAL A 73 17.48 -5.00 -9.05
N GLU A 74 18.67 -5.19 -8.49
CA GLU A 74 19.26 -6.49 -8.22
C GLU A 74 19.50 -6.62 -6.71
N ARG A 75 18.76 -7.50 -6.04
CA ARG A 75 18.85 -7.71 -4.59
C ARG A 75 18.66 -9.17 -4.25
N ASN A 76 19.53 -9.71 -3.39
CA ASN A 76 19.46 -11.10 -2.92
C ASN A 76 19.37 -12.15 -4.05
N GLY A 77 20.00 -11.89 -5.20
CA GLY A 77 19.97 -12.79 -6.37
C GLY A 77 18.69 -12.74 -7.21
N LEU A 78 17.80 -11.79 -6.93
CA LEU A 78 16.62 -11.49 -7.75
C LEU A 78 16.86 -10.22 -8.56
N THR A 79 16.39 -10.22 -9.81
CA THR A 79 16.38 -9.05 -10.68
C THR A 79 14.94 -8.72 -11.01
N TYR A 80 14.52 -7.49 -10.71
CA TYR A 80 13.15 -7.03 -10.88
C TYR A 80 13.11 -5.54 -11.19
N VAL A 81 11.93 -5.03 -11.48
CA VAL A 81 11.70 -3.62 -11.78
C VAL A 81 10.78 -3.00 -10.75
N GLY A 82 10.96 -1.71 -10.50
CA GLY A 82 10.11 -0.97 -9.58
C GLY A 82 10.22 0.54 -9.75
N LEU A 83 9.22 1.25 -9.25
CA LEU A 83 9.22 2.71 -9.22
C LEU A 83 10.16 3.19 -8.13
N SER A 84 11.23 3.90 -8.48
CA SER A 84 12.14 4.51 -7.49
C SER A 84 11.37 5.43 -6.53
N THR A 85 11.50 5.17 -5.22
CA THR A 85 10.85 5.98 -4.19
C THR A 85 11.36 7.41 -4.22
N VAL A 86 12.66 7.63 -4.44
CA VAL A 86 13.26 8.97 -4.56
C VAL A 86 12.65 9.74 -5.73
N VAL A 87 12.52 9.11 -6.90
CA VAL A 87 11.89 9.72 -8.08
C VAL A 87 10.42 10.02 -7.81
N ALA A 88 9.69 9.07 -7.24
CA ALA A 88 8.28 9.24 -6.89
C ALA A 88 8.08 10.39 -5.90
N ASN A 89 8.95 10.50 -4.89
CA ASN A 89 8.88 11.53 -3.86
C ASN A 89 9.20 12.94 -4.40
N ASN A 90 10.08 13.04 -5.39
CA ASN A 90 10.40 14.30 -6.06
C ASN A 90 9.33 14.71 -7.09
N HIS A 91 8.48 13.76 -7.52
CA HIS A 91 7.46 13.96 -8.54
C HIS A 91 6.09 13.42 -8.10
N LYS A 92 5.68 13.67 -6.85
CA LYS A 92 4.46 13.09 -6.25
C LYS A 92 3.22 13.24 -7.12
N ALA A 93 2.95 14.45 -7.60
CA ALA A 93 1.80 14.75 -8.45
C ALA A 93 1.77 13.92 -9.74
N LYS A 94 2.94 13.61 -10.32
CA LYS A 94 3.03 12.77 -11.54
C LYS A 94 2.52 11.35 -11.25
N TYR A 95 2.88 10.79 -10.11
CA TYR A 95 2.51 9.42 -9.72
C TYR A 95 1.22 9.36 -8.89
N GLY A 96 0.46 10.45 -8.82
CA GLY A 96 -0.81 10.51 -8.09
C GLY A 96 -0.68 10.42 -6.58
N LEU A 97 0.50 10.72 -6.02
CA LEU A 97 0.75 10.75 -4.58
C LEU A 97 0.40 12.11 -3.97
N ILE A 98 0.03 12.12 -2.69
CA ILE A 98 -0.30 13.34 -1.93
C ILE A 98 0.99 14.07 -1.53
N GLU A 99 0.99 15.40 -1.60
CA GLU A 99 2.15 16.26 -1.30
C GLU A 99 2.74 16.02 0.10
N ASP A 100 1.87 15.89 1.09
CA ASP A 100 2.23 15.73 2.52
C ASP A 100 2.63 14.30 2.90
N ALA A 101 2.61 13.34 1.96
CA ALA A 101 2.97 11.94 2.20
C ALA A 101 4.33 11.60 1.59
N TYR A 102 5.02 10.60 2.15
CA TYR A 102 6.32 10.16 1.64
C TYR A 102 6.16 8.96 0.71
N ALA A 103 6.72 9.03 -0.50
CA ALA A 103 6.67 7.89 -1.42
C ALA A 103 7.39 6.65 -0.87
N MET A 104 8.38 6.85 0.01
CA MET A 104 9.06 5.78 0.74
C MET A 104 8.11 4.96 1.63
N ALA A 105 6.96 5.49 2.03
CA ALA A 105 5.96 4.72 2.75
C ALA A 105 5.44 3.53 1.92
N GLY A 106 5.51 3.62 0.59
CA GLY A 106 5.15 2.51 -0.30
C GLY A 106 6.19 1.39 -0.39
N ASP A 107 7.40 1.57 0.11
CA ASP A 107 8.51 0.61 0.02
C ASP A 107 8.63 -0.16 1.33
N GLY A 108 7.97 -1.31 1.38
CA GLY A 108 7.80 -2.07 2.61
C GLY A 108 8.98 -2.95 2.97
N ASN A 109 9.87 -3.24 2.02
CA ASN A 109 11.08 -4.03 2.23
C ASN A 109 12.36 -3.15 2.26
N THR A 110 12.20 -1.84 2.06
CA THR A 110 13.27 -0.83 2.01
C THR A 110 14.37 -1.15 1.00
N ASP A 111 14.00 -1.53 -0.22
CA ASP A 111 14.92 -1.73 -1.35
C ASP A 111 15.08 -0.48 -2.24
N GLY A 112 14.34 0.59 -1.96
CA GLY A 112 14.37 1.85 -2.68
C GLY A 112 13.38 1.93 -3.84
N VAL A 113 12.56 0.90 -4.07
CA VAL A 113 11.51 0.90 -5.09
C VAL A 113 10.15 0.48 -4.54
N ILE A 114 9.10 0.88 -5.23
CA ILE A 114 7.78 0.26 -5.11
C ILE A 114 7.70 -0.75 -6.26
N ALA A 115 7.63 -2.03 -5.94
CA ALA A 115 7.58 -3.11 -6.91
C ALA A 115 6.24 -3.87 -6.88
N TYR A 116 5.84 -4.40 -8.04
CA TYR A 116 4.66 -5.25 -8.17
C TYR A 116 4.97 -6.46 -9.02
N ASP A 117 4.86 -7.64 -8.41
CA ASP A 117 5.03 -8.93 -9.06
C ASP A 117 4.12 -9.96 -8.35
N GLN A 118 3.13 -10.44 -9.08
CA GLN A 118 2.11 -11.35 -8.56
C GLN A 118 2.64 -12.78 -8.32
N GLU A 119 3.76 -13.14 -8.97
CA GLU A 119 4.38 -14.46 -8.85
C GLU A 119 5.49 -14.43 -7.79
N GLN A 120 6.21 -13.32 -7.68
CA GLN A 120 7.31 -13.13 -6.73
C GLN A 120 6.92 -12.23 -5.55
N LEU A 121 6.08 -12.77 -4.67
CA LEU A 121 5.61 -12.05 -3.48
C LEU A 121 6.72 -11.58 -2.52
N ILE A 122 7.95 -12.10 -2.64
CA ILE A 122 9.11 -11.67 -1.84
C ILE A 122 9.63 -10.28 -2.25
N ILE A 123 9.30 -9.79 -3.45
CA ILE A 123 9.66 -8.45 -3.92
C ILE A 123 8.47 -7.49 -3.99
N SER A 124 7.23 -7.99 -4.03
CA SER A 124 6.09 -7.12 -4.31
C SER A 124 5.59 -6.32 -3.10
N ASP A 125 5.83 -5.02 -3.10
CA ASP A 125 5.25 -4.08 -2.14
C ASP A 125 3.72 -4.09 -2.19
N VAL A 126 3.15 -4.00 -3.39
CA VAL A 126 1.70 -3.94 -3.61
C VAL A 126 0.97 -5.11 -2.95
N ASP A 127 1.42 -6.34 -3.18
CA ASP A 127 0.77 -7.52 -2.62
C ASP A 127 1.03 -7.69 -1.12
N ASN A 128 2.16 -7.18 -0.61
CA ASN A 128 2.45 -7.23 0.82
C ASN A 128 1.69 -6.17 1.62
N LEU A 129 1.44 -4.98 1.06
CA LEU A 129 0.56 -3.99 1.68
C LEU A 129 -0.88 -4.51 1.71
N ALA A 130 -1.35 -5.12 0.61
CA ALA A 130 -2.66 -5.75 0.55
C ALA A 130 -2.82 -6.85 1.62
N TYR A 131 -1.80 -7.68 1.79
CA TYR A 131 -1.77 -8.70 2.85
C TYR A 131 -1.85 -8.07 4.25
N TYR A 132 -1.06 -7.03 4.51
CA TYR A 132 -1.05 -6.31 5.78
C TYR A 132 -2.42 -5.72 6.11
N VAL A 133 -3.03 -4.99 5.16
CA VAL A 133 -4.35 -4.37 5.32
C VAL A 133 -5.43 -5.43 5.55
N ALA A 134 -5.40 -6.54 4.81
CA ALA A 134 -6.37 -7.63 4.99
C ALA A 134 -6.26 -8.29 6.38
N ARG A 135 -5.03 -8.54 6.85
CA ARG A 135 -4.77 -9.12 8.18
C ARG A 135 -5.24 -8.21 9.30
N ARG A 136 -4.89 -6.92 9.21
CA ARG A 136 -5.35 -5.88 10.15
C ARG A 136 -6.87 -5.77 10.15
N GLY A 137 -7.50 -5.70 8.98
CA GLY A 137 -8.95 -5.64 8.83
C GLY A 137 -9.68 -6.87 9.38
N ALA A 138 -9.06 -8.04 9.33
CA ALA A 138 -9.57 -9.27 9.93
C ALA A 138 -9.32 -9.38 11.45
N GLY A 139 -8.68 -8.38 12.07
CA GLY A 139 -8.47 -8.31 13.51
C GLY A 139 -7.20 -9.02 14.03
N TYR A 140 -6.30 -9.44 13.14
CA TYR A 140 -5.01 -9.98 13.56
C TYR A 140 -4.15 -8.89 14.21
N LYS A 141 -3.34 -9.29 15.19
CA LYS A 141 -2.40 -8.41 15.91
C LYS A 141 -0.94 -8.81 15.73
N THR A 142 -0.70 -10.02 15.24
CA THR A 142 0.63 -10.59 14.97
C THR A 142 0.65 -11.12 13.54
N ASP A 143 1.86 -11.39 13.04
CA ASP A 143 2.06 -11.99 11.72
C ASP A 143 1.42 -11.15 10.59
N LEU A 144 1.41 -9.83 10.78
CA LEU A 144 0.81 -8.86 9.87
C LEU A 144 1.62 -8.68 8.58
N ASN A 145 2.92 -8.95 8.67
CA ASN A 145 3.85 -8.87 7.56
C ASN A 145 4.37 -10.26 7.19
N ARG A 146 4.91 -10.37 5.97
CA ARG A 146 5.58 -11.57 5.46
C ARG A 146 6.84 -11.16 4.70
N TYR A 147 7.74 -12.11 4.47
CA TYR A 147 8.97 -11.92 3.67
C TYR A 147 9.90 -10.78 4.15
N GLY A 148 9.83 -10.38 5.42
CA GLY A 148 10.64 -9.30 5.96
C GLY A 148 10.14 -7.89 5.65
N PHE A 149 8.92 -7.75 5.12
CA PHE A 149 8.25 -6.46 4.97
C PHE A 149 7.88 -5.87 6.33
N ARG A 150 7.78 -4.53 6.39
CA ARG A 150 7.72 -3.77 7.64
C ARG A 150 6.55 -2.78 7.70
N TYR A 151 5.44 -3.08 7.00
CA TYR A 151 4.25 -2.23 7.04
C TYR A 151 3.77 -2.04 8.48
N GLY A 152 3.41 -0.80 8.82
CA GLY A 152 3.01 -0.35 10.14
C GLY A 152 4.14 0.23 11.01
N GLU A 153 5.41 0.02 10.67
CA GLU A 153 6.56 0.58 11.39
C GLU A 153 6.80 2.05 11.02
N TYR A 154 7.37 2.82 11.96
CA TYR A 154 7.80 4.20 11.72
C TYR A 154 9.27 4.23 11.31
N GLU A 155 9.59 5.01 10.28
CA GLU A 155 10.95 5.19 9.75
C GLU A 155 11.37 6.65 9.80
N SER A 156 12.65 6.91 10.11
CA SER A 156 13.19 8.27 10.15
C SER A 156 13.73 8.72 8.79
N LEU A 157 13.45 9.97 8.43
CA LEU A 157 14.00 10.61 7.23
C LEU A 157 15.53 10.77 7.28
N THR A 158 16.12 10.85 8.48
CA THR A 158 17.58 11.01 8.67
C THR A 158 18.39 9.72 8.44
N ALA A 159 17.75 8.55 8.42
CA ALA A 159 18.45 7.30 8.12
C ALA A 159 18.80 7.15 6.62
N ASN A 160 18.12 7.90 5.74
CA ASN A 160 18.24 7.78 4.28
C ASN A 160 19.21 8.77 3.62
N THR A 161 19.95 9.59 4.40
CA THR A 161 20.92 10.56 3.85
C THR A 161 22.36 10.05 3.74
N ASN A 162 22.64 8.80 4.11
CA ASN A 162 24.01 8.24 4.11
C ASN A 162 24.39 7.38 2.89
N LEU A 163 23.64 7.48 1.77
CA LEU A 163 23.97 6.79 0.52
C LEU A 163 23.93 7.77 -0.66
N PHE A 164 24.91 8.67 -0.72
CA PHE A 164 25.34 9.36 -1.93
C PHE A 164 26.88 9.35 -1.98
#